data_AF-A0A8R1DZB0-F1
#
_entry.id   AF-A0A8R1DZB0-F1
#
_cell.length_a   1.000
_cell.length_b   1.000
_cell.length_c   1.000
_cell.angle_alpha   90.00
_cell.angle_beta   90.00
_cell.angle_gamma   90.00
#
_symmetry.space_group_name_H-M   'P 1'
#
loop_
_entity.id
_entity.type
_entity.pdbx_description
1 polymer ?
#
loop_
_entity_poly.entity_id
_entity_poly.type
_entity_poly.pdbx_seq_one_letter_code
_entity_poly.pdbx_strand_id
1 'polypeptide(L)'
;MNLTSALAWRDISSKIRLRFPCIRNIIDAGLLTEKEYEKLQDINEPSPGIRWLTPLHWVQQLIDAEIAAGRGNTTYVSIAMNELKAFRVSFRRLYCNDWVCVPLVYTQVAALATYSYFFFCLFGRQDLNSDDFYSLDAFFPLFTVVQFLFFVGWFKNCPRIRTVMYQNCPNQNCPSRTVVSELSRSECSIRTDPNQNNPV
;
A
#
# COMPACT_ATOMS: atom_id res chain seq x y z
N MET A 1 8.62 18.69 5.46
CA MET A 1 8.53 17.93 4.19
C MET A 1 9.02 16.49 4.36
N ASN A 2 10.29 16.24 4.73
CA ASN A 2 10.84 14.87 4.87
C ASN A 2 10.10 14.02 5.92
N LEU A 3 9.78 14.59 7.08
CA LEU A 3 9.01 13.91 8.12
C LEU A 3 7.60 13.50 7.63
N THR A 4 6.90 14.39 6.91
CA THR A 4 5.62 14.09 6.26
C THR A 4 5.73 12.90 5.32
N SER A 5 6.76 12.88 4.47
CA SER A 5 7.01 11.76 3.57
C SER A 5 7.27 10.47 4.34
N ALA A 6 8.14 10.49 5.35
CA ALA A 6 8.46 9.31 6.16
C ALA A 6 7.20 8.71 6.82
N LEU A 7 6.35 9.55 7.41
CA LEU A 7 5.08 9.12 8.00
C LEU A 7 4.11 8.57 6.94
N ALA A 8 3.94 9.27 5.83
CA ALA A 8 3.04 8.83 4.75
C ALA A 8 3.49 7.50 4.13
N TRP A 9 4.80 7.34 3.90
CA TRP A 9 5.38 6.11 3.37
C TRP A 9 5.23 4.94 4.33
N ARG A 10 5.33 5.17 5.64
CA ARG A 10 5.06 4.15 6.66
C ARG A 10 3.59 3.71 6.66
N ASP A 11 2.68 4.60 6.29
CA ASP A 11 1.26 4.29 6.22
C ASP A 11 0.86 3.50 4.96
N ILE A 12 1.55 3.77 3.85
CA ILE A 12 1.26 3.18 2.53
C ILE A 12 2.08 1.90 2.28
N SER A 13 3.34 1.84 2.71
CA SER A 13 4.25 0.74 2.41
C SER A 13 4.46 -0.18 3.62
N SER A 14 4.05 -1.44 3.48
CA SER A 14 4.30 -2.48 4.47
C SER A 14 5.79 -2.66 4.77
N LYS A 15 6.67 -2.50 3.77
CA LYS A 15 8.13 -2.62 3.96
C LYS A 15 8.69 -1.54 4.89
N ILE A 16 8.19 -0.32 4.76
CA ILE A 16 8.65 0.81 5.58
C ILE A 16 8.04 0.72 6.98
N ARG A 17 6.80 0.23 7.08
CA ARG A 17 6.18 -0.08 8.36
C ARG A 17 6.93 -1.15 9.15
N LEU A 18 7.42 -2.20 8.49
CA LEU A 18 8.27 -3.22 9.12
C LEU A 18 9.65 -2.68 9.53
N ARG A 19 10.20 -1.70 8.79
CA ARG A 19 11.47 -1.06 9.16
C ARG A 19 11.32 -0.11 10.36
N PHE A 20 10.18 0.58 10.46
CA PHE A 20 9.90 1.54 11.53
C PHE A 20 8.56 1.22 12.21
N PRO A 21 8.46 0.13 12.99
CA PRO A 21 7.20 -0.31 13.60
C PRO A 21 6.66 0.73 14.59
N CYS A 22 7.52 1.32 15.43
CA CYS A 22 7.14 2.43 16.31
C CYS A 22 7.34 3.79 15.66
N ILE A 23 6.57 4.79 16.11
CA ILE A 23 6.89 6.21 15.86
C ILE A 23 8.22 6.58 16.54
N ARG A 24 8.53 6.01 17.70
CA ARG A 24 9.81 6.22 18.40
C ARG A 24 11.03 5.87 17.55
N ASN A 25 10.96 4.84 16.70
CA ASN A 25 12.06 4.50 15.79
C ASN A 25 12.35 5.60 14.74
N ILE A 26 11.39 6.52 14.50
CA ILE A 26 11.57 7.69 13.63
C ILE A 26 12.36 8.78 14.38
N ILE A 27 12.24 8.84 15.71
CA ILE A 27 13.05 9.70 16.59
C ILE A 27 14.49 9.19 16.59
N ASP A 28 14.70 7.88 16.73
CA ASP A 28 16.03 7.26 16.66
C ASP A 28 16.71 7.51 15.31
N ALA A 29 15.92 7.62 14.23
CA ALA A 29 16.42 7.95 12.90
C ALA A 29 16.73 9.45 12.71
N GLY A 30 16.50 10.29 13.73
CA GLY A 30 16.73 11.74 13.68
C GLY A 30 15.75 12.51 12.79
N LEU A 31 14.64 11.89 12.38
CA LEU A 31 13.63 12.51 11.52
C LEU A 31 12.56 13.28 12.31
N LEU A 32 12.40 12.95 13.59
CA LEU A 32 11.42 13.53 14.50
C LEU A 32 12.12 13.89 15.82
N THR A 33 11.84 15.07 16.37
CA THR A 33 12.34 15.45 17.71
C THR A 33 11.38 15.00 18.82
N GLU A 34 11.87 14.85 20.06
CA GLU A 34 11.03 14.44 21.19
C GLU A 34 9.87 15.42 21.44
N LYS A 35 10.12 16.73 21.30
CA LYS A 35 9.10 17.77 21.43
C LYS A 35 8.01 17.67 20.35
N GLU A 36 8.39 17.32 19.13
CA GLU A 36 7.44 17.10 18.04
C GLU A 36 6.69 15.78 18.22
N TYR A 37 7.32 14.77 18.83
CA TYR A 37 6.68 13.52 19.19
C TYR A 37 5.58 13.71 20.22
N GLU A 38 5.83 14.46 21.30
CA GLU A 38 4.81 14.82 22.29
C GLU A 38 3.62 15.52 21.63
N LYS A 39 3.87 16.52 20.77
CA LYS A 39 2.82 17.21 20.00
C LYS A 39 2.06 16.27 19.06
N LEU A 40 2.72 15.26 18.49
CA LEU A 40 2.06 14.25 17.66
C LEU A 40 1.19 13.30 18.47
N GLN A 41 1.57 12.98 19.70
CA GLN A 41 0.78 12.13 20.60
C GLN A 41 -0.44 12.85 21.16
N ASP A 42 -0.30 14.15 21.44
CA ASP A 42 -1.37 14.99 21.99
C ASP A 42 -2.52 15.20 20.98
N ILE A 43 -2.25 15.00 19.69
CA ILE A 43 -3.26 15.02 18.64
C ILE A 43 -4.10 13.74 18.72
N ASN A 44 -5.22 13.86 19.43
CA ASN A 44 -6.26 12.86 19.54
C ASN A 44 -7.15 12.87 18.28
N GLU A 45 -6.58 12.46 17.14
CA GLU A 45 -7.33 12.34 15.88
C GLU A 45 -8.19 11.07 15.89
N PRO A 46 -9.51 11.14 15.63
CA PRO A 46 -10.39 9.97 15.57
C PRO A 46 -10.02 8.96 14.46
N SER A 47 -9.12 9.33 13.53
CA SER A 47 -8.65 8.45 12.46
C SER A 47 -7.13 8.28 12.46
N PRO A 48 -6.59 7.06 12.63
CA PRO A 48 -5.14 6.83 12.74
C PRO A 48 -4.37 7.04 11.42
N GLY A 49 -5.07 7.19 10.28
CA GLY A 49 -4.47 7.27 8.94
C GLY A 49 -4.09 8.66 8.43
N ILE A 50 -4.32 9.73 9.22
CA ILE A 50 -4.10 11.12 8.78
C ILE A 50 -2.91 11.78 9.50
N ARG A 51 -2.23 11.06 10.41
CA ARG A 51 -1.09 11.59 11.19
C ARG A 51 0.06 12.13 10.33
N TRP A 52 0.22 11.64 9.10
CA TRP A 52 1.21 12.15 8.16
C TRP A 52 0.96 13.61 7.72
N LEU A 53 -0.28 14.12 7.84
CA LEU A 53 -0.62 15.49 7.46
C LEU A 53 -0.17 16.51 8.52
N THR A 54 -0.01 16.09 9.77
CA THR A 54 0.33 16.96 10.90
C THR A 54 1.59 17.81 10.66
N PRO A 55 2.74 17.26 10.23
CA PRO A 55 3.93 18.08 10.00
C PRO A 55 3.78 19.03 8.81
N LEU A 56 2.85 18.76 7.88
CA LEU A 56 2.53 19.67 6.79
C LEU A 56 1.77 20.89 7.33
N HIS A 57 0.84 20.67 8.26
CA HIS A 57 0.10 21.74 8.93
C HIS A 57 1.02 22.64 9.75
N TRP A 58 2.01 22.08 10.44
CA TRP A 58 3.01 22.89 11.17
C TRP A 58 3.83 23.81 10.26
N VAL A 59 4.21 23.32 9.07
CA VAL A 59 4.89 24.16 8.06
C VAL A 59 3.98 25.29 7.60
N GLN A 60 2.69 24.99 7.38
CA GLN A 60 1.71 26.00 6.99
C GLN A 60 1.55 27.08 8.08
N GLN A 61 1.43 26.67 9.35
CA GLN A 61 1.35 27.59 10.49
C GLN A 61 2.60 28.48 10.63
N LEU A 62 3.79 27.93 10.35
CA LEU A 62 5.03 28.69 10.37
C LEU A 62 5.05 29.76 9.27
N ILE A 63 4.58 29.42 8.08
CA ILE A 63 4.45 30.36 6.97
C ILE A 63 3.44 31.47 7.33
N ASP A 64 2.28 31.10 7.87
CA ASP A 64 1.25 32.07 8.27
C ASP A 64 1.74 33.03 9.36
N ALA A 65 2.56 32.55 10.30
CA ALA A 65 3.19 33.39 11.33
C ALA A 65 4.19 34.40 10.74
N GLU A 66 4.98 34.00 9.74
CA GLU A 66 5.93 34.91 9.06
C GLU A 66 5.21 35.96 8.19
N ILE A 67 4.06 35.62 7.60
CA ILE A 67 3.17 36.58 6.92
C ILE A 67 2.64 37.59 7.93
N ALA A 68 2.13 37.12 9.08
CA ALA A 68 1.60 37.99 10.13
C ALA A 68 2.68 38.91 10.72
N ALA A 69 3.93 38.44 10.77
CA ALA A 69 5.08 39.24 11.21
C ALA A 69 5.56 40.27 10.16
N GLY A 70 5.01 40.25 8.93
CA GLY A 70 5.35 41.19 7.86
C GLY A 70 6.76 41.01 7.28
N ARG A 71 7.43 39.88 7.56
CA ARG A 71 8.84 39.64 7.18
C ARG A 71 8.97 38.96 5.81
N GLY A 72 7.90 38.37 5.31
CA GLY A 72 7.88 37.66 4.03
C GLY A 72 7.38 38.54 2.88
N ASN A 73 8.10 38.56 1.77
CA ASN A 73 7.59 39.12 0.52
C ASN A 73 6.44 38.22 0.00
N THR A 74 5.25 38.83 -0.16
CA THR A 74 3.99 38.17 -0.53
C THR A 74 4.09 37.28 -1.76
N THR A 75 4.92 37.64 -2.74
CA THR A 75 5.09 36.85 -3.97
C THR A 75 5.79 35.53 -3.68
N TYR A 76 6.88 35.52 -2.91
CA TYR A 76 7.59 34.28 -2.59
C TYR A 76 6.77 33.37 -1.67
N VAL A 77 6.02 33.96 -0.74
CA VAL A 77 5.16 33.18 0.16
C VAL A 77 4.02 32.49 -0.59
N SER A 78 3.38 33.20 -1.53
CA SER A 78 2.32 32.59 -2.35
C SER A 78 2.83 31.47 -3.26
N ILE A 79 4.05 31.61 -3.82
CA ILE A 79 4.72 30.53 -4.56
C ILE A 79 4.99 29.33 -3.64
N ALA A 80 5.61 29.55 -2.47
CA ALA A 80 5.92 28.48 -1.52
C ALA A 80 4.65 27.73 -1.06
N MET A 81 3.55 28.45 -0.83
CA MET A 81 2.26 27.87 -0.46
C MET A 81 1.65 27.04 -1.59
N ASN A 82 1.80 27.48 -2.85
CA ASN A 82 1.37 26.72 -4.02
C ASN A 82 2.15 25.42 -4.18
N GLU A 83 3.48 25.46 -4.00
CA GLU A 83 4.31 24.24 -4.02
C GLU A 83 3.96 23.28 -2.88
N LEU A 84 3.71 23.80 -1.67
CA LEU A 84 3.27 23.00 -0.53
C LEU A 84 1.92 22.32 -0.80
N LYS A 85 0.99 23.04 -1.44
CA LYS A 85 -0.31 22.50 -1.87
C LYS A 85 -0.12 21.42 -2.95
N ALA A 86 0.75 21.63 -3.93
CA ALA A 86 1.07 20.63 -4.95
C ALA A 86 1.64 19.35 -4.33
N PHE A 87 2.56 19.49 -3.37
CA PHE A 87 3.10 18.37 -2.59
C PHE A 87 2.01 17.60 -1.84
N ARG A 88 1.09 18.30 -1.16
CA ARG A 88 -0.06 17.70 -0.46
C ARG A 88 -0.96 16.90 -1.40
N VAL A 89 -1.27 17.46 -2.56
CA VAL A 89 -2.14 16.81 -3.56
C VAL A 89 -1.49 15.53 -4.09
N SER A 90 -0.18 15.55 -4.34
CA SER A 90 0.57 14.36 -4.77
C SER A 90 0.49 13.22 -3.75
N PHE A 91 0.72 13.51 -2.46
CA PHE A 91 0.56 12.50 -1.39
C PHE A 91 -0.89 12.06 -1.20
N ARG A 92 -1.87 12.97 -1.33
CA ARG A 92 -3.30 12.62 -1.28
C ARG A 92 -3.68 11.65 -2.40
N ARG A 93 -3.21 11.88 -3.63
CA ARG A 93 -3.42 10.96 -4.76
C ARG A 93 -2.82 9.59 -4.46
N LEU A 94 -1.60 9.54 -3.93
CA LEU A 94 -0.96 8.27 -3.53
C LEU A 94 -1.78 7.54 -2.46
N TYR A 95 -2.27 8.27 -1.46
CA TYR A 95 -3.11 7.70 -0.40
C TYR A 95 -4.46 7.21 -0.92
N CYS A 96 -5.15 7.97 -1.77
CA CYS A 96 -6.41 7.54 -2.39
C CYS A 96 -6.20 6.32 -3.28
N ASN A 97 -5.09 6.31 -4.03
CA ASN A 97 -4.68 5.17 -4.81
C ASN A 97 -4.41 3.98 -3.90
N ASP A 98 -3.80 4.11 -2.73
CA ASP A 98 -3.62 2.98 -1.82
C ASP A 98 -4.96 2.50 -1.21
N TRP A 99 -5.82 3.45 -0.83
CA TRP A 99 -7.11 3.20 -0.17
C TRP A 99 -8.13 2.50 -1.08
N VAL A 100 -8.28 2.95 -2.32
CA VAL A 100 -9.24 2.38 -3.27
C VAL A 100 -8.60 1.20 -3.99
N CYS A 101 -8.84 -0.01 -3.49
CA CYS A 101 -8.49 -1.23 -4.21
C CYS A 101 -9.36 -1.38 -5.47
N VAL A 102 -8.82 -2.02 -6.51
CA VAL A 102 -9.63 -2.42 -7.67
C VAL A 102 -10.77 -3.31 -7.16
N PRO A 103 -12.03 -3.06 -7.53
CA PRO A 103 -13.14 -3.83 -6.97
C PRO A 103 -12.92 -5.32 -7.21
N LEU A 104 -13.00 -6.10 -6.14
CA LEU A 104 -12.69 -7.53 -6.12
C LEU A 104 -13.49 -8.30 -7.18
N VAL A 105 -14.73 -7.87 -7.42
CA VAL A 105 -15.62 -8.37 -8.47
C VAL A 105 -14.98 -8.38 -9.86
N TYR A 106 -14.18 -7.37 -10.24
CA TYR A 106 -13.55 -7.35 -11.57
C TYR A 106 -12.57 -8.52 -11.73
N THR A 107 -11.81 -8.82 -10.69
CA THR A 107 -10.89 -9.97 -10.70
C THR A 107 -11.64 -11.30 -10.64
N GLN A 108 -12.74 -11.36 -9.89
CA GLN A 108 -13.56 -12.57 -9.76
C GLN A 108 -14.30 -12.91 -11.05
N VAL A 109 -14.93 -11.93 -11.70
CA VAL A 109 -15.64 -12.12 -12.97
C VAL A 109 -14.66 -12.50 -14.08
N ALA A 110 -13.50 -11.86 -14.14
CA ALA A 110 -12.45 -12.23 -15.10
C ALA A 110 -11.94 -13.67 -14.87
N ALA A 111 -11.74 -14.09 -13.61
CA ALA A 111 -11.37 -15.46 -13.28
C ALA A 111 -12.47 -16.46 -13.67
N LEU A 112 -13.73 -16.17 -13.34
CA LEU A 112 -14.86 -17.03 -13.65
C LEU A 112 -15.07 -17.19 -15.16
N ALA A 113 -14.96 -16.10 -15.93
CA ALA A 113 -15.05 -16.13 -17.39
C ALA A 113 -13.91 -16.95 -18.03
N THR A 114 -12.70 -16.84 -17.47
CA THR A 114 -11.56 -17.63 -17.94
C THR A 114 -11.77 -19.10 -17.62
N TYR A 115 -12.11 -19.45 -16.37
CA TYR A 115 -12.32 -20.84 -15.97
C TYR A 115 -13.50 -21.50 -16.68
N SER A 116 -14.61 -20.79 -16.91
CA SER A 116 -15.74 -21.33 -17.65
C SER A 116 -15.39 -21.60 -19.11
N TYR A 117 -14.61 -20.71 -19.75
CA TYR A 117 -14.09 -20.94 -21.11
C TYR A 117 -13.26 -22.23 -21.19
N PHE A 118 -12.32 -22.45 -20.25
CA PHE A 118 -11.55 -23.71 -20.20
C PHE A 118 -12.43 -24.92 -19.90
N PHE A 119 -13.39 -24.80 -18.99
CA PHE A 119 -14.31 -25.87 -18.64
C PHE A 119 -15.09 -26.34 -19.88
N PHE A 120 -15.70 -25.42 -20.64
CA PHE A 120 -16.42 -25.76 -21.86
C PHE A 120 -15.50 -26.28 -22.98
N CYS A 121 -14.29 -25.73 -23.13
CA CYS A 121 -13.31 -26.27 -24.09
C CYS A 121 -12.86 -27.70 -23.73
N LEU A 122 -12.79 -28.05 -22.45
CA LEU A 122 -12.39 -29.39 -21.99
C LEU A 122 -13.45 -30.44 -22.37
N PHE A 123 -14.74 -30.12 -22.16
CA PHE A 123 -15.83 -31.03 -22.57
C PHE A 123 -16.08 -31.02 -24.09
N GLY A 124 -15.92 -29.87 -24.75
CA GLY A 124 -16.18 -29.74 -26.19
C GLY A 124 -15.11 -30.36 -27.10
N ARG A 125 -13.94 -30.69 -26.57
CA ARG A 125 -12.82 -31.28 -27.34
C ARG A 125 -12.52 -32.74 -26.98
N GLN A 126 -13.39 -33.38 -26.19
CA GLN A 126 -13.33 -34.82 -25.97
C GLN A 126 -13.82 -35.53 -27.25
N ASP A 127 -12.89 -36.06 -28.05
CA ASP A 127 -13.21 -36.91 -29.20
C ASP A 127 -13.89 -38.20 -28.70
N LEU A 128 -15.19 -38.32 -28.95
CA LEU A 128 -16.02 -39.47 -28.56
C LEU A 128 -15.90 -40.67 -29.51
N ASN A 129 -15.10 -40.56 -30.58
CA ASN A 129 -14.97 -41.60 -31.60
C ASN A 129 -13.50 -42.03 -31.76
N SER A 130 -13.22 -43.28 -31.42
CA SER A 130 -11.88 -43.83 -31.19
C SER A 130 -11.19 -44.36 -32.46
N ASP A 131 -11.31 -43.70 -33.61
CA ASP A 131 -10.72 -44.22 -34.87
C ASP A 131 -9.64 -43.34 -35.51
N ASP A 132 -9.44 -42.09 -35.08
CA ASP A 132 -8.37 -41.22 -35.60
C ASP A 132 -7.47 -40.68 -34.48
N PHE A 133 -6.44 -41.45 -34.15
CA PHE A 133 -5.49 -41.19 -33.05
C PHE A 133 -4.46 -40.06 -33.33
N TYR A 134 -4.81 -39.05 -34.13
CA TYR A 134 -3.84 -38.05 -34.64
C TYR A 134 -4.24 -36.57 -34.53
N SER A 135 -5.21 -36.22 -33.70
CA SER A 135 -5.41 -34.82 -33.29
C SER A 135 -4.72 -34.60 -31.94
N LEU A 136 -3.43 -34.22 -31.95
CA LEU A 136 -2.71 -33.74 -30.73
C LEU A 136 -3.48 -32.62 -29.99
N ASP A 137 -4.40 -31.96 -30.70
CA ASP A 137 -5.30 -30.91 -30.23
C ASP A 137 -6.53 -31.43 -29.44
N ALA A 138 -6.77 -32.76 -29.38
CA ALA A 138 -7.77 -33.41 -28.52
C ALA A 138 -7.19 -33.83 -27.16
N PHE A 139 -5.92 -34.26 -27.13
CA PHE A 139 -5.24 -34.68 -25.91
C PHE A 139 -4.73 -33.49 -25.08
N PHE A 140 -4.24 -32.43 -25.74
CA PHE A 140 -3.70 -31.25 -25.07
C PHE A 140 -3.96 -29.97 -25.88
N PRO A 141 -4.92 -29.11 -25.48
CA PRO A 141 -5.29 -27.91 -26.24
C PRO A 141 -4.25 -26.79 -26.06
N LEU A 142 -3.14 -26.89 -26.81
CA LEU A 142 -1.97 -26.01 -26.70
C LEU A 142 -2.32 -24.54 -26.99
N PHE A 143 -3.18 -24.27 -27.96
CA PHE A 143 -3.59 -22.90 -28.29
C PHE A 143 -4.38 -22.23 -27.16
N THR A 144 -5.26 -22.99 -26.50
CA THR A 144 -6.04 -22.51 -25.35
C THR A 144 -5.14 -22.24 -24.14
N VAL A 145 -4.12 -23.08 -23.90
CA VAL A 145 -3.11 -22.86 -22.85
C VAL A 145 -2.27 -21.61 -23.14
N VAL A 146 -1.86 -21.37 -24.39
CA VAL A 146 -1.14 -20.16 -24.76
C VAL A 146 -2.02 -18.91 -24.56
N GLN A 147 -3.30 -18.97 -24.94
CA GLN A 147 -4.26 -17.89 -24.71
C GLN A 147 -4.47 -17.64 -23.20
N PHE A 148 -4.54 -18.70 -22.38
CA PHE A 148 -4.56 -18.59 -20.91
C PHE A 148 -3.31 -17.87 -20.39
N LEU A 149 -2.13 -18.32 -20.81
CA LEU A 149 -0.86 -17.75 -20.36
C LEU A 149 -0.72 -16.29 -20.78
N PHE A 150 -1.27 -15.90 -21.92
CA PHE A 150 -1.28 -14.50 -22.35
C PHE A 150 -2.23 -13.65 -21.49
N PHE A 151 -3.47 -14.10 -21.23
CA PHE A 151 -4.42 -13.38 -20.38
C PHE A 151 -3.98 -13.34 -18.91
N VAL A 152 -3.62 -14.48 -18.33
CA VAL A 152 -3.10 -14.55 -16.96
C VAL A 152 -1.77 -13.81 -16.85
N GLY A 153 -0.88 -13.93 -17.84
CA GLY A 153 0.38 -13.19 -17.90
C GLY A 153 0.16 -11.68 -17.94
N TRP A 154 -0.83 -11.20 -18.70
CA TRP A 154 -1.21 -9.79 -18.72
C TRP A 154 -1.71 -9.33 -17.34
N PHE A 155 -2.60 -10.07 -16.70
CA PHE A 155 -3.14 -9.72 -15.39
C PHE A 155 -2.08 -9.82 -14.27
N LYS A 156 -1.14 -10.76 -14.36
CA LYS A 156 -0.08 -11.00 -13.35
C LYS A 156 1.04 -9.97 -13.40
N ASN A 157 1.24 -9.33 -14.56
CA ASN A 157 2.15 -8.20 -14.73
C ASN A 157 1.53 -6.86 -14.32
N CYS A 158 0.22 -6.81 -14.04
CA CYS A 158 -0.41 -5.60 -13.53
C CYS A 158 0.00 -5.39 -12.05
N PRO A 159 0.77 -4.34 -11.71
CA PRO A 159 1.27 -4.15 -10.35
C PRO A 159 0.15 -4.08 -9.31
N ARG A 160 -1.02 -3.57 -9.73
CA ARG A 160 -2.21 -3.42 -8.90
C ARG A 160 -2.88 -4.75 -8.56
N ILE A 161 -2.99 -5.66 -9.53
CA ILE A 161 -3.53 -7.01 -9.35
C ILE A 161 -2.54 -7.87 -8.57
N ARG A 162 -1.24 -7.69 -8.82
CA ARG A 162 -0.18 -8.36 -8.06
C ARG A 162 -0.30 -8.03 -6.57
N THR A 163 -0.55 -6.78 -6.18
CA THR A 163 -0.75 -6.42 -4.76
C THR A 163 -2.00 -7.08 -4.16
N VAL A 164 -3.13 -7.12 -4.90
CA VAL A 164 -4.37 -7.76 -4.42
C VAL A 164 -4.25 -9.30 -4.36
N MET A 165 -3.56 -9.91 -5.31
CA MET A 165 -3.26 -11.36 -5.33
C MET A 165 -2.28 -11.75 -4.22
N TYR A 166 -1.23 -10.96 -3.98
CA TYR A 166 -0.30 -11.18 -2.87
C TYR A 166 -0.99 -11.09 -1.50
N GLN A 167 -2.02 -10.26 -1.37
CA GLN A 167 -2.82 -10.18 -0.15
C GLN A 167 -3.64 -11.47 0.12
N ASN A 168 -3.91 -12.28 -0.92
CA ASN A 168 -4.76 -13.48 -0.87
C ASN A 168 -3.96 -14.80 -1.01
N CYS A 169 -2.63 -14.78 -1.09
CA CYS A 169 -1.82 -16.00 -1.12
C CYS A 169 -1.54 -16.51 0.32
N PRO A 170 -1.87 -17.78 0.65
CA PRO A 170 -1.69 -18.32 2.00
C PRO A 170 -0.24 -18.65 2.39
N ASN A 171 0.73 -18.51 1.45
CA ASN A 171 2.13 -18.83 1.71
C ASN A 171 3.07 -17.86 1.00
N GLN A 172 3.37 -16.72 1.66
CA GLN A 172 4.69 -16.09 1.80
C GLN A 172 4.54 -14.66 2.37
N ASN A 173 4.71 -14.55 3.69
CA ASN A 173 5.27 -13.42 4.47
C ASN A 173 4.89 -11.96 4.15
N CYS A 174 3.79 -11.66 3.47
CA CYS A 174 3.21 -10.32 3.46
C CYS A 174 1.93 -10.35 4.31
N PRO A 175 1.97 -9.89 5.57
CA PRO A 175 0.77 -9.81 6.37
C PRO A 175 -0.19 -8.81 5.72
N SER A 176 -1.49 -9.07 5.80
CA SER A 176 -2.49 -8.09 5.37
C SER A 176 -2.28 -6.76 6.12
N ARG A 177 -2.69 -5.60 5.56
CA ARG A 177 -2.45 -4.27 6.19
C ARG A 177 -2.86 -4.24 7.67
N THR A 178 -3.95 -4.93 8.01
CA THR A 178 -4.44 -5.16 9.37
C THR A 178 -3.45 -5.97 10.21
N VAL A 179 -2.98 -7.10 9.72
CA VAL A 179 -1.99 -7.95 10.40
C VAL A 179 -0.64 -7.25 10.56
N VAL A 180 -0.16 -6.48 9.57
CA VAL A 180 1.06 -5.65 9.71
C VAL A 180 0.83 -4.56 10.76
N SER A 181 -0.37 -3.98 10.82
CA SER A 181 -0.68 -2.98 11.83
C SER A 181 -0.74 -3.56 13.24
N GLU A 182 -1.19 -4.81 13.39
CA GLU A 182 -1.19 -5.54 14.66
C GLU A 182 0.22 -5.97 15.06
N LEU A 183 1.01 -6.52 14.12
CA LEU A 183 2.42 -6.89 14.35
C LEU A 183 3.26 -5.67 14.74
N SER A 184 3.09 -4.58 14.01
CA SER A 184 3.77 -3.31 14.31
C SER A 184 3.33 -2.75 15.68
N ARG A 185 2.08 -2.99 16.10
CA ARG A 185 1.57 -2.54 17.41
C ARG A 185 2.08 -3.44 18.54
N SER A 186 2.16 -4.76 18.33
CA SER A 186 2.73 -5.70 19.31
C SER A 186 4.23 -5.49 19.48
N GLU A 187 4.99 -5.35 18.39
CA GLU A 187 6.42 -5.00 18.44
C GLU A 187 6.64 -3.67 19.17
N CYS A 188 5.72 -2.71 19.00
CA CYS A 188 5.82 -1.44 19.71
C CYS A 188 5.53 -1.56 21.20
N SER A 189 4.56 -2.40 21.59
CA SER A 189 4.23 -2.67 22.98
C SER A 189 5.38 -3.35 23.72
N ILE A 190 6.01 -4.38 23.12
CA ILE A 190 7.14 -5.12 23.71
C ILE A 190 8.32 -4.18 23.97
N ARG A 191 8.55 -3.19 23.10
CA ARG A 191 9.68 -2.27 23.21
C ARG A 191 9.42 -1.08 24.16
N THR A 192 8.16 -0.83 24.52
CA THR A 192 7.78 0.22 25.49
C THR A 192 7.71 -0.25 26.94
N ASP A 193 7.83 -1.56 27.22
CA ASP A 193 7.92 -2.09 28.58
C ASP A 193 9.39 -2.11 29.06
N PRO A 194 9.81 -1.24 30.00
CA PRO A 194 11.18 -1.21 30.52
C PRO A 194 11.53 -2.39 31.46
N ASN A 195 10.62 -3.36 31.68
CA ASN A 195 10.76 -4.41 32.70
C ASN A 195 11.11 -5.81 32.16
N GLN A 196 11.58 -5.95 30.91
CA GLN A 196 11.94 -7.26 30.34
C GLN A 196 13.43 -7.41 29.97
N ASN A 197 14.30 -6.56 30.52
CA ASN A 197 15.77 -6.65 30.39
C ASN A 197 16.48 -6.91 31.73
N ASN A 198 15.94 -7.79 32.58
CA ASN A 198 16.72 -8.40 33.65
C ASN A 198 16.59 -9.92 33.53
N PRO A 199 17.65 -10.65 33.12
CA PRO A 199 17.68 -12.08 33.36
C PRO A 199 17.82 -12.29 34.87
N VAL A 200 16.82 -12.95 35.47
CA VAL A 200 17.00 -13.65 36.75
C VAL A 200 17.54 -15.04 36.43
#